data_AF-A0A7S3I5G0-F1
#
_entry.id   AF-A0A7S3I5G0-F1
#
_cell.length_a   1.000
_cell.length_b   1.000
_cell.length_c   1.000
_cell.angle_alpha   90.00
_cell.angle_beta   90.00
_cell.angle_gamma   90.00
#
_symmetry.space_group_name_H-M   'P 1'
#
loop_
_entity.id
_entity.type
_entity.pdbx_description
1 polymer ?
#
loop_
_entity_poly.entity_id
_entity_poly.type
_entity_poly.pdbx_seq_one_letter_code
_entity_poly.pdbx_strand_id
1 'polypeptide(L)'
;LGMEIFIEFDIGTPGQTLRILIDSGSDWFWVTTERCRMCGGIKRYDHKKSTTYKKIGTEDVVLQYGSGGAWGDHIQETVCLSLSHACSGFFCEPVCVTDMNILGINGQGTGLQALVSDGLMGLSPVKIGDDRPDLFIDLAYQ
;
A
#
# COMPACT_ATOMS: atom_id res chain seq x y z
N LEU A 1 -22.71 -8.70 -7.36
CA LEU A 1 -22.42 -8.28 -5.96
C LEU A 1 -21.06 -8.85 -5.62
N GLY A 2 -20.02 -8.00 -5.63
CA GLY A 2 -18.68 -8.38 -5.20
C GLY A 2 -18.54 -8.17 -3.69
N MET A 3 -17.64 -8.94 -3.07
CA MET A 3 -17.23 -8.73 -1.68
C MET A 3 -15.89 -8.00 -1.70
N GLU A 4 -15.78 -6.93 -0.92
CA GLU A 4 -14.55 -6.17 -0.74
C GLU A 4 -14.10 -6.30 0.70
N ILE A 5 -12.84 -6.69 0.91
CA ILE A 5 -12.25 -6.87 2.23
C ILE A 5 -11.25 -5.75 2.46
N PHE A 6 -11.36 -5.06 3.59
CA PHE A 6 -10.49 -3.96 3.96
C PHE A 6 -9.76 -4.26 5.27
N ILE A 7 -8.48 -3.89 5.32
CA ILE A 7 -7.63 -4.00 6.51
C ILE A 7 -6.96 -2.65 6.74
N GLU A 8 -6.79 -2.26 7.99
CA GLU A 8 -6.04 -1.05 8.34
C GLU A 8 -4.55 -1.37 8.47
N PHE A 9 -3.72 -0.56 7.82
CA PHE A 9 -2.27 -0.62 7.93
C PHE A 9 -1.73 0.74 8.34
N ASP A 10 -0.70 0.75 9.17
CA ASP A 10 0.08 1.93 9.50
C ASP A 10 1.30 2.00 8.57
N ILE A 11 1.40 3.09 7.82
CA ILE A 11 2.47 3.30 6.84
C ILE A 11 3.40 4.41 7.32
N GLY A 12 4.69 4.08 7.40
CA GLY A 12 5.76 4.99 7.80
C GLY A 12 5.97 5.14 9.31
N THR A 13 6.89 6.04 9.66
CA THR A 13 7.27 6.32 11.05
C THR A 13 7.28 7.83 11.34
N PRO A 14 6.39 8.36 12.18
CA PRO A 14 5.25 7.70 12.82
C PRO A 14 4.23 7.16 11.80
N GLY A 15 3.52 6.10 12.20
CA GLY A 15 2.55 5.39 11.36
C GLY A 15 1.36 6.26 10.93
N GLN A 16 1.03 6.20 9.65
CA GLN A 16 -0.17 6.80 9.07
C GLN A 16 -1.18 5.69 8.76
N THR A 17 -2.28 5.63 9.52
CA THR A 17 -3.29 4.58 9.36
C THR A 17 -4.14 4.78 8.11
N LEU A 18 -4.04 3.84 7.17
CA LEU A 18 -4.75 3.81 5.89
C LEU A 18 -5.63 2.57 5.77
N ARG A 19 -6.76 2.71 5.09
CA ARG A 19 -7.68 1.60 4.80
C ARG A 19 -7.31 0.95 3.46
N ILE A 20 -6.78 -0.26 3.51
CA ILE A 20 -6.23 -0.97 2.36
C ILE A 20 -7.22 -2.04 1.88
N LEU A 21 -7.51 -2.06 0.58
CA LEU A 21 -8.28 -3.13 -0.06
C LEU A 21 -7.40 -4.35 -0.29
N ILE A 22 -7.89 -5.53 0.08
CA ILE A 22 -7.20 -6.79 -0.21
C ILE A 22 -7.63 -7.30 -1.59
N ASP A 23 -6.68 -7.50 -2.50
CA ASP A 23 -6.97 -7.90 -3.88
C ASP A 23 -6.12 -9.11 -4.29
N SER A 24 -6.76 -10.27 -4.45
CA SER A 24 -6.12 -11.49 -4.93
C SER A 24 -5.72 -11.45 -6.41
N GLY A 25 -6.19 -10.46 -7.17
CA GLY A 25 -5.94 -10.32 -8.60
C GLY A 25 -4.69 -9.51 -8.97
N SER A 26 -4.07 -8.83 -8.01
CA SER A 26 -2.90 -7.97 -8.20
C SER A 26 -1.73 -8.38 -7.32
N ASP A 27 -0.54 -7.89 -7.65
CA ASP A 27 0.73 -8.26 -7.00
C ASP A 27 1.34 -7.13 -6.13
N TRP A 28 1.05 -5.87 -6.42
CA TRP A 28 1.62 -4.74 -5.68
C TRP A 28 0.86 -4.38 -4.41
N PHE A 29 1.61 -4.04 -3.35
CA PHE A 29 1.11 -3.17 -2.30
C PHE A 29 1.28 -1.72 -2.74
N TRP A 30 0.20 -0.94 -2.74
CA TRP A 30 0.26 0.48 -3.09
C TRP A 30 -0.66 1.34 -2.22
N VAL A 31 -0.23 2.58 -2.03
CA VAL A 31 -0.95 3.60 -1.26
C VAL A 31 -1.12 4.85 -2.11
N THR A 32 -2.23 5.56 -1.91
CA THR A 32 -2.45 6.82 -2.61
C THR A 32 -1.79 7.97 -1.87
N THR A 33 -0.94 8.72 -2.58
CA THR A 33 -0.18 9.82 -1.96
C THR A 33 -0.94 11.14 -1.98
N GLU A 34 -0.51 12.11 -1.17
CA GLU A 34 -1.00 13.50 -1.22
C GLU A 34 -0.78 14.18 -2.58
N ARG A 35 0.10 13.66 -3.44
CA ARG A 35 0.30 14.18 -4.80
C ARG A 35 -0.86 13.82 -5.73
N CYS A 36 -1.61 12.75 -5.45
CA CYS A 36 -2.77 12.40 -6.24
C CYS A 36 -4.02 13.20 -5.84
N ARG A 37 -4.36 14.20 -6.65
CA ARG A 37 -5.56 15.04 -6.45
C ARG A 37 -6.86 14.37 -6.90
N MET A 38 -6.81 13.54 -7.94
CA MET A 38 -7.96 12.85 -8.53
C MET A 38 -7.75 11.33 -8.47
N CYS A 39 -7.77 10.79 -7.24
CA CYS A 39 -7.71 9.35 -6.97
C CYS A 39 -8.87 8.95 -6.05
N GLY A 40 -9.24 7.67 -6.05
CA GLY A 40 -10.15 7.08 -5.06
C GLY A 40 -9.54 7.08 -3.66
N GLY A 41 -10.32 6.72 -2.65
CA GLY A 41 -9.92 6.73 -1.24
C GLY A 41 -10.23 8.03 -0.52
N ILE A 42 -10.14 7.98 0.81
CA ILE A 42 -10.50 9.07 1.72
C ILE A 42 -9.24 9.75 2.26
N LYS A 43 -8.25 8.95 2.67
CA LYS A 43 -6.98 9.42 3.22
C LYS A 43 -5.88 9.39 2.15
N ARG A 44 -4.86 10.20 2.39
CA ARG A 44 -3.66 10.29 1.55
C ARG A 44 -2.44 10.06 2.42
N TYR A 45 -1.54 9.21 1.93
CA TYR A 45 -0.23 9.02 2.53
C TYR A 45 0.66 10.24 2.25
N ASP A 46 1.28 10.79 3.28
CA ASP A 46 2.27 11.86 3.19
C ASP A 46 3.65 11.34 3.55
N HIS A 47 4.46 11.06 2.53
CA HIS A 47 5.86 10.66 2.71
C HIS A 47 6.69 11.64 3.55
N LYS A 48 6.36 12.93 3.59
CA LYS A 48 7.14 13.92 4.36
C LYS A 48 6.95 13.76 5.87
N LYS A 49 5.90 13.07 6.30
CA LYS A 49 5.62 12.78 7.71
C LYS A 49 6.31 11.51 8.21
N SER A 50 6.96 10.76 7.32
CA SER A 50 7.63 9.50 7.65
C SER A 50 9.16 9.66 7.63
N THR A 51 9.83 9.16 8.67
CA THR A 51 11.29 9.08 8.74
C THR A 51 11.86 7.83 8.08
N THR A 52 11.02 6.84 7.76
CA THR A 52 11.40 5.57 7.11
C THR A 52 11.16 5.58 5.61
N TYR A 53 10.59 6.66 5.08
CA TYR A 53 10.39 6.83 3.65
C TYR A 53 11.71 6.85 2.87
N LYS A 54 11.77 6.07 1.80
CA LYS A 54 12.85 6.14 0.81
C LYS A 54 12.31 5.93 -0.59
N LYS A 55 12.49 6.90 -1.49
CA LYS A 55 12.26 6.67 -2.91
C LYS A 55 13.32 5.73 -3.46
N ILE A 56 12.90 4.67 -4.17
CA ILE A 56 13.78 3.73 -4.85
C ILE A 56 13.48 3.73 -6.35
N GLY A 57 14.53 3.80 -7.16
CA GLY A 57 14.37 4.02 -8.60
C GLY A 57 14.13 5.48 -9.00
N THR A 58 14.29 5.77 -10.29
CA THR A 58 14.19 7.12 -10.86
C THR A 58 12.90 7.33 -11.64
N GLU A 59 12.33 6.26 -12.18
CA GLU A 59 11.16 6.30 -13.06
C GLU A 59 9.85 5.99 -12.32
N ASP A 60 8.76 6.53 -12.83
CA ASP A 60 7.41 6.18 -12.37
C ASP A 60 7.03 4.77 -12.82
N VAL A 61 6.38 4.02 -11.93
CA VAL A 61 5.78 2.72 -12.24
C VAL A 61 4.36 2.94 -12.73
N VAL A 62 3.99 2.30 -13.84
CA VAL A 62 2.62 2.34 -14.40
C VAL A 62 1.97 0.97 -14.27
N LEU A 63 0.86 0.92 -13.55
CA LEU A 63 0.00 -0.26 -13.41
C LEU A 63 -1.19 -0.14 -14.35
N GLN A 64 -1.54 -1.22 -15.04
CA GLN A 64 -2.75 -1.31 -15.85
C GLN A 64 -3.70 -2.36 -15.31
N TYR A 65 -4.89 -1.91 -14.94
CA TYR A 65 -6.03 -2.75 -14.56
C TYR A 65 -7.08 -2.69 -15.67
N GLY A 66 -7.93 -3.70 -15.78
CA GLY A 66 -9.02 -3.71 -16.77
C GLY A 66 -9.98 -2.52 -16.64
N SER A 67 -10.07 -1.93 -15.44
CA SER A 67 -10.86 -0.73 -15.14
C SER A 67 -10.11 0.59 -15.39
N GLY A 68 -8.79 0.59 -15.53
CA GLY A 68 -7.99 1.81 -15.71
C GLY A 68 -6.54 1.67 -15.26
N GLY A 69 -5.76 2.74 -15.42
CA GLY A 69 -4.35 2.77 -15.02
C GLY A 69 -4.11 3.51 -13.70
N ALA A 70 -3.04 3.17 -13.01
CA ALA A 70 -2.49 3.95 -11.90
C ALA A 70 -0.98 4.14 -12.11
N TRP A 71 -0.42 5.25 -11.66
CA TRP A 71 1.01 5.49 -11.76
C TRP A 71 1.56 6.20 -10.53
N GLY A 72 2.84 5.96 -10.22
CA GLY A 72 3.43 6.46 -9.00
C GLY A 72 4.91 6.13 -8.84
N ASP A 73 5.43 6.52 -7.68
CA ASP A 73 6.82 6.28 -7.31
C ASP A 73 6.99 4.88 -6.71
N HIS A 74 8.08 4.20 -7.03
CA HIS A 74 8.53 3.04 -6.26
C HIS A 74 9.25 3.52 -4.98
N ILE A 75 8.81 3.04 -3.83
CA ILE A 75 9.25 3.54 -2.52
C ILE A 75 9.47 2.36 -1.55
N GLN A 76 10.37 2.55 -0.58
CA GLN A 76 10.49 1.69 0.60
C GLN A 76 9.89 2.39 1.80
N GLU A 77 9.19 1.63 2.63
CA GLU A 77 8.61 2.10 3.88
C GLU A 77 8.57 1.03 4.96
N THR A 78 8.36 1.47 6.20
CA THR A 78 7.87 0.58 7.27
C THR A 78 6.35 0.43 7.12
N VAL A 79 5.88 -0.81 7.06
CA VAL A 79 4.45 -1.15 6.92
C VAL A 79 4.06 -2.05 8.09
N CYS A 80 3.02 -1.68 8.83
CA CYS A 80 2.55 -2.45 9.98
C CYS A 80 1.06 -2.76 9.86
N LEU A 81 0.64 -3.95 10.31
CA LEU A 81 -0.76 -4.21 10.59
C LEU A 81 -1.20 -3.30 11.74
N SER A 82 -2.24 -2.49 11.50
CA SER A 82 -2.75 -1.58 12.50
C SER A 82 -3.44 -2.34 13.63
N LEU A 83 -3.15 -1.95 14.88
CA LEU A 83 -3.75 -2.50 16.08
C LEU A 83 -4.88 -1.63 16.65
N SER A 84 -5.21 -0.52 15.99
CA SER A 84 -6.21 0.49 16.40
C SER A 84 -7.52 -0.07 16.94
N HIS A 85 -7.96 -1.23 16.42
CA HIS A 85 -9.24 -1.87 16.77
C HIS A 85 -9.11 -3.32 17.26
N ALA A 86 -7.89 -3.87 17.33
CA ALA A 86 -7.67 -5.30 17.55
C ALA A 86 -7.13 -5.62 18.95
N CYS A 87 -6.25 -4.77 19.49
CA CYS A 87 -5.66 -5.02 20.79
C CYS A 87 -5.08 -3.76 21.44
N SER A 88 -5.19 -3.64 22.77
CA SER A 88 -4.46 -2.67 23.58
C SER A 88 -3.74 -3.36 24.73
N GLY A 89 -2.45 -3.06 24.92
CA GLY A 89 -1.67 -3.58 26.06
C GLY A 89 -0.22 -3.94 25.72
N PHE A 90 0.55 -4.25 26.76
CA PHE A 90 1.99 -4.53 26.70
C PHE A 90 2.38 -5.75 25.85
N PHE A 91 1.43 -6.65 25.58
CA PHE A 91 1.67 -7.89 24.82
C PHE A 91 1.22 -7.80 23.36
N CYS A 92 0.86 -6.61 22.87
CA CYS A 92 0.40 -6.41 21.51
C CYS A 92 1.42 -5.62 20.73
N GLU A 93 2.43 -6.35 20.26
CA GLU A 93 3.39 -5.83 19.30
C GLU A 93 2.76 -5.84 17.90
N PRO A 94 2.83 -4.73 17.15
CA PRO A 94 2.36 -4.70 15.79
C PRO A 94 3.24 -5.60 14.91
N VAL A 95 2.60 -6.34 14.01
CA VAL A 95 3.32 -7.08 12.97
C VAL A 95 3.76 -6.07 11.92
N CYS A 96 5.07 -5.86 11.81
CA CYS A 96 5.66 -4.85 10.94
C CYS A 96 6.70 -5.45 10.00
N VAL A 97 6.76 -4.91 8.79
CA VAL A 97 7.81 -5.15 7.81
C VAL A 97 8.53 -3.83 7.57
N THR A 98 9.85 -3.82 7.76
CA THR A 98 10.71 -2.66 7.49
C THR A 98 11.29 -2.73 6.07
N ASP A 99 11.59 -1.58 5.48
CA ASP A 99 12.17 -1.46 4.14
C ASP A 99 11.34 -2.13 3.03
N MET A 100 10.02 -2.25 3.23
CA MET A 100 9.10 -2.90 2.30
C MET A 100 8.94 -2.08 1.03
N ASN A 101 9.17 -2.70 -0.11
CA ASN A 101 8.94 -2.16 -1.45
C ASN A 101 7.44 -2.04 -1.75
N ILE A 102 6.95 -0.81 -1.86
CA ILE A 102 5.55 -0.48 -2.18
C ILE A 102 5.49 0.62 -3.27
N LEU A 103 4.30 0.87 -3.81
CA LEU A 103 4.08 2.01 -4.72
C LEU A 103 3.34 3.16 -4.04
N GLY A 104 3.88 4.36 -4.18
CA GLY A 104 3.19 5.61 -3.87
C GLY A 104 2.47 6.14 -5.10
N ILE A 105 1.17 5.88 -5.23
CA ILE A 105 0.35 6.29 -6.38
C ILE A 105 0.14 7.81 -6.39
N ASN A 106 0.62 8.43 -7.45
CA ASN A 106 0.54 9.87 -7.71
C ASN A 106 -0.57 10.22 -8.71
N GLY A 107 -1.15 9.23 -9.41
CA GLY A 107 -2.28 9.43 -10.30
C GLY A 107 -3.05 8.16 -10.64
N GLN A 108 -4.34 8.33 -10.99
CA GLN A 108 -5.27 7.26 -11.37
C GLN A 108 -6.14 7.69 -12.56
N GLY A 109 -6.42 6.73 -13.44
CA GLY A 109 -7.47 6.83 -14.46
C GLY A 109 -8.87 6.75 -13.84
N THR A 110 -9.87 7.22 -14.59
CA THR A 110 -11.25 7.42 -14.10
C THR A 110 -11.90 6.17 -13.51
N GLY A 111 -11.62 4.97 -14.05
CA GLY A 111 -12.21 3.75 -13.52
C GLY A 111 -11.62 3.24 -12.20
N LEU A 112 -10.56 3.86 -11.68
CA LEU A 112 -10.03 3.60 -10.33
C LEU A 112 -10.41 4.71 -9.33
N GLN A 113 -10.92 5.85 -9.80
CA GLN A 113 -11.26 6.98 -8.93
C GLN A 113 -12.48 6.72 -8.04
N ALA A 114 -13.29 5.71 -8.38
CA ALA A 114 -14.42 5.29 -7.58
C ALA A 114 -14.04 4.34 -6.43
N LEU A 115 -12.76 3.96 -6.31
CA LEU A 115 -12.29 3.14 -5.19
C LEU A 115 -12.52 3.87 -3.87
N VAL A 116 -13.00 3.14 -2.87
CA VAL A 116 -13.21 3.65 -1.51
C VAL A 116 -12.03 3.37 -0.56
N SER A 117 -11.01 2.65 -1.05
CA SER A 117 -9.78 2.38 -0.30
C SER A 117 -8.71 3.44 -0.52
N ASP A 118 -7.89 3.64 0.50
CA ASP A 118 -6.74 4.55 0.47
C ASP A 118 -5.53 3.92 -0.24
N GLY A 119 -5.58 2.60 -0.42
CA GLY A 119 -4.58 1.79 -1.09
C GLY A 119 -5.11 0.39 -1.41
N LEU A 120 -4.23 -0.47 -1.86
CA LEU A 120 -4.52 -1.86 -2.19
C LEU A 120 -3.31 -2.72 -1.84
N MET A 121 -3.57 -3.95 -1.43
CA MET A 121 -2.58 -4.97 -1.18
C MET A 121 -2.86 -6.17 -2.08
N GLY A 122 -1.96 -6.38 -3.04
CA GLY A 122 -1.97 -7.53 -3.92
C GLY A 122 -1.59 -8.82 -3.20
N LEU A 123 -2.28 -9.91 -3.51
CA LEU A 123 -1.98 -11.27 -3.04
C LEU A 123 -1.73 -12.27 -4.18
N SER A 124 -1.68 -11.79 -5.42
CA SER A 124 -1.42 -12.64 -6.58
C SER A 124 0.01 -13.22 -6.51
N PRO A 125 0.21 -14.50 -6.85
CA PRO A 125 1.53 -15.10 -6.88
C PRO A 125 2.50 -14.32 -7.79
N VAL A 126 3.60 -13.84 -7.24
CA VAL A 126 4.70 -13.27 -8.00
C VAL A 126 5.70 -14.37 -8.39
N LYS A 127 6.17 -14.35 -9.64
CA LYS A 127 7.29 -15.21 -10.05
C LYS A 127 8.57 -14.63 -9.47
N ILE A 128 9.28 -15.43 -8.66
CA ILE A 128 10.56 -15.08 -8.04
C ILE A 128 11.63 -14.84 -9.14
N GLY A 129 12.36 -13.71 -9.07
CA GLY A 129 13.53 -13.44 -9.92
C GLY A 129 13.44 -12.24 -10.87
N ASP A 130 12.47 -11.35 -10.67
CA ASP A 130 12.20 -10.14 -11.45
C ASP A 130 11.97 -9.03 -10.40
N ASP A 131 12.30 -7.76 -10.68
CA ASP A 131 12.30 -6.61 -9.72
C ASP A 131 10.90 -6.27 -9.14
N ARG A 132 10.28 -7.23 -8.47
CA ARG A 132 8.85 -7.32 -8.15
C ARG A 132 8.54 -6.91 -6.71
N PRO A 133 7.27 -6.58 -6.42
CA PRO A 133 6.83 -6.15 -5.09
C PRO A 133 7.16 -7.14 -3.99
N ASP A 134 7.46 -6.61 -2.82
CA ASP A 134 7.50 -7.39 -1.59
C ASP A 134 6.09 -7.87 -1.24
N LEU A 135 5.95 -9.17 -0.94
CA LEU A 135 4.72 -9.71 -0.38
C LEU A 135 4.74 -9.55 1.14
N PHE A 136 3.89 -8.66 1.66
CA PHE A 136 3.84 -8.37 3.10
C PHE A 136 3.68 -9.64 3.95
N ILE A 137 2.79 -10.56 3.57
CA ILE A 137 2.54 -11.79 4.34
C ILE A 137 3.80 -12.65 4.42
N ASP A 138 4.56 -12.73 3.32
CA ASP A 138 5.77 -13.55 3.28
C ASP A 138 6.89 -12.94 4.13
N LEU A 139 6.99 -11.60 4.17
CA LEU A 139 8.01 -10.91 4.98
C LEU A 139 7.64 -10.78 6.46
N ALA A 140 6.36 -10.65 6.78
CA ALA A 140 5.88 -10.43 8.14
C ALA A 140 6.05 -11.63 9.08
N TYR A 141 6.19 -12.83 8.52
CA TYR A 141 6.27 -14.09 9.28
C TYR A 141 7.56 -14.88 9.01
N GLN A 142 8.59 -14.22 8.48
CA GLN A 142 9.98 -14.72 8.44
C GLN A 142 10.70 -14.43 9.76
#